data_AF-A0A950RWX0-F1
#
_entry.id   AF-A0A950RWX0-F1
#
_cell.length_a   1.000
_cell.length_b   1.000
_cell.length_c   1.000
_cell.angle_alpha   90.00
_cell.angle_beta   90.00
_cell.angle_gamma   90.00
#
_symmetry.space_group_name_H-M   'P 1'
#
loop_
_entity.id
_entity.type
_entity.pdbx_description
1 polymer ?
#
loop_
_entity_poly.entity_id
_entity_poly.type
_entity_poly.pdbx_seq_one_letter_code
_entity_poly.pdbx_strand_id
1 'polypeptide(L)'
;MKRAWLVFPVAAAAALYAGVALAQSESGTDTDVIWSADHETGDLSQWTADDHGGPFNTGTGTESASTDVAHTGRYSAVLTIRGAHGAAQAARIFRWDTEDEWGTDAYYSAWFYFPQRYRPAVWWNIFQFKSEPDGASQSEPAWSINVGNRGSGQMYLYLWDAITEHSFGQTMADLPEKKWVHLEAYYVRAVDSEGRITVWQDGRQLWDVQNVQTTFADNLFWSVNSYTDDITPSTVTIYVDDAAITHTRQSP
;
A
#
# COMPACT_ATOMS: atom_id res chain seq x y z
N MET A 1 -68.91 61.96 -18.05
CA MET A 1 -67.77 62.12 -17.10
C MET A 1 -66.71 61.10 -17.50
N LYS A 2 -65.66 61.54 -18.22
CA LYS A 2 -64.26 61.63 -17.78
C LYS A 2 -63.62 60.29 -17.33
N ARG A 3 -62.75 59.76 -18.23
CA ARG A 3 -61.44 59.06 -18.02
C ARG A 3 -61.47 57.77 -17.16
N ALA A 4 -60.67 56.73 -17.39
CA ALA A 4 -59.31 56.66 -17.91
C ALA A 4 -59.02 55.26 -18.48
N TRP A 5 -58.03 55.21 -19.37
CA TRP A 5 -57.41 54.02 -19.90
C TRP A 5 -56.43 53.44 -18.88
N LEU A 6 -56.41 52.12 -18.73
CA LEU A 6 -55.33 51.37 -18.07
C LEU A 6 -55.03 50.12 -18.91
N VAL A 7 -53.94 50.22 -19.65
CA VAL A 7 -53.27 49.11 -20.34
C VAL A 7 -52.40 48.42 -19.29
N PHE A 8 -52.64 47.13 -19.05
CA PHE A 8 -51.77 46.29 -18.22
C PHE A 8 -50.74 45.57 -19.10
N PRO A 9 -49.47 45.47 -18.67
CA PRO A 9 -48.43 44.79 -19.44
C PRO A 9 -48.53 43.27 -19.32
N VAL A 10 -48.01 42.61 -20.35
CA VAL A 10 -47.84 41.16 -20.52
C VAL A 10 -46.88 40.60 -19.47
N ALA A 11 -47.20 39.43 -18.91
CA ALA A 11 -46.22 38.54 -18.27
C ALA A 11 -46.28 37.17 -18.96
N ALA A 12 -45.27 36.90 -19.79
CA ALA A 12 -45.01 35.58 -20.34
C ALA A 12 -44.34 34.73 -19.25
N ALA A 13 -44.98 33.63 -18.85
CA ALA A 13 -44.36 32.65 -17.96
C ALA A 13 -43.39 31.78 -18.77
N ALA A 14 -42.09 32.01 -18.61
CA ALA A 14 -41.06 31.09 -19.05
C ALA A 14 -41.00 29.92 -18.05
N ALA A 15 -41.42 28.73 -18.47
CA ALA A 15 -41.19 27.51 -17.72
C ALA A 15 -39.69 27.16 -17.79
N LEU A 16 -38.97 27.36 -16.68
CA LEU A 16 -37.63 26.80 -16.50
C LEU A 16 -37.78 25.28 -16.36
N TYR A 17 -37.41 24.52 -17.38
CA TYR A 17 -37.07 23.11 -17.19
C TYR A 17 -35.71 23.07 -16.49
N ALA A 18 -35.73 22.93 -15.17
CA ALA A 18 -34.55 22.48 -14.43
C ALA A 18 -34.33 21.01 -14.80
N GLY A 19 -33.56 20.77 -15.86
CA GLY A 19 -32.99 19.45 -16.12
C GLY A 19 -32.07 19.10 -14.95
N VAL A 20 -32.53 18.19 -14.09
CA VAL A 20 -31.64 17.51 -13.16
C VAL A 20 -30.72 16.67 -14.04
N ALA A 21 -29.51 17.16 -14.28
CA ALA A 21 -28.44 16.32 -14.77
C ALA A 21 -28.17 15.28 -13.67
N LEU A 22 -28.72 14.08 -13.85
CA LEU A 22 -28.25 12.91 -13.13
C LEU A 22 -26.78 12.77 -13.52
N ALA A 23 -25.89 13.09 -12.57
CA ALA A 23 -24.49 12.72 -12.70
C ALA A 23 -24.46 11.20 -12.82
N GLN A 24 -24.27 10.72 -14.05
CA GLN A 24 -23.89 9.35 -14.28
C GLN A 24 -22.53 9.19 -13.61
N SER A 25 -22.47 8.33 -12.60
CA SER A 25 -21.21 7.83 -12.10
C SER A 25 -20.52 7.15 -13.28
N GLU A 26 -19.46 7.77 -13.80
CA GLU A 26 -18.55 7.10 -14.71
C GLU A 26 -17.97 5.91 -13.95
N SER A 27 -18.41 4.70 -14.30
CA SER A 27 -17.65 3.50 -14.00
C SER A 27 -16.36 3.60 -14.79
N GLY A 28 -15.31 4.14 -14.16
CA GLY A 28 -13.97 4.16 -14.71
C GLY A 28 -13.61 2.76 -15.17
N THR A 29 -13.17 2.67 -16.42
CA THR A 29 -12.67 1.42 -17.00
C THR A 29 -11.51 0.90 -16.17
N ASP A 30 -11.55 -0.40 -15.90
CA ASP A 30 -10.59 -1.25 -15.18
C ASP A 30 -9.19 -1.34 -15.83
N THR A 31 -8.77 -0.29 -16.56
CA THR A 31 -7.51 -0.24 -17.32
C THR A 31 -6.33 0.23 -16.47
N ASP A 32 -6.60 0.74 -15.28
CA ASP A 32 -5.57 1.29 -14.38
C ASP A 32 -5.12 0.28 -13.32
N VAL A 33 -5.83 -0.83 -13.12
CA VAL A 33 -5.49 -1.86 -12.12
C VAL A 33 -4.74 -3.00 -12.79
N ILE A 34 -3.51 -3.23 -12.35
CA ILE A 34 -2.67 -4.36 -12.77
C ILE A 34 -3.09 -5.62 -12.00
N TRP A 35 -3.26 -5.48 -10.68
CA TRP A 35 -3.65 -6.57 -9.78
C TRP A 35 -4.24 -6.03 -8.49
N SER A 36 -5.13 -6.78 -7.83
CA SER A 36 -5.64 -6.43 -6.50
C SER A 36 -6.08 -7.65 -5.67
N ALA A 37 -6.11 -7.46 -4.34
CA ALA A 37 -6.68 -8.40 -3.37
C ALA A 37 -7.40 -7.66 -2.24
N ASP A 38 -8.72 -7.83 -2.17
CA ASP A 38 -9.61 -7.37 -1.09
C ASP A 38 -9.82 -8.44 0.00
N HIS A 39 -9.25 -9.64 -0.18
CA HIS A 39 -9.35 -10.82 0.70
C HIS A 39 -10.76 -11.39 0.89
N GLU A 40 -11.76 -10.93 0.13
CA GLU A 40 -13.16 -11.32 0.32
C GLU A 40 -13.46 -12.77 -0.08
N THR A 41 -12.50 -13.47 -0.69
CA THR A 41 -12.56 -14.93 -0.89
C THR A 41 -12.50 -15.71 0.43
N GLY A 42 -12.07 -15.06 1.52
CA GLY A 42 -11.91 -15.68 2.84
C GLY A 42 -10.66 -16.55 2.97
N ASP A 43 -9.71 -16.42 2.04
CA ASP A 43 -8.41 -17.06 2.02
C ASP A 43 -7.38 -16.15 1.30
N LEU A 44 -6.21 -16.69 0.95
CA LEU A 44 -5.16 -15.95 0.23
C LEU A 44 -5.14 -16.26 -1.28
N SER A 45 -6.23 -16.81 -1.86
CA SER A 45 -6.22 -17.28 -3.24
C SER A 45 -5.95 -16.17 -4.25
N GLN A 46 -6.35 -14.92 -3.98
CA GLN A 46 -6.09 -13.77 -4.87
C GLN A 46 -4.59 -13.50 -5.06
N TRP A 47 -3.75 -13.89 -4.09
CA TRP A 47 -2.30 -13.76 -4.19
C TRP A 47 -1.66 -14.88 -4.99
N THR A 48 -2.29 -16.05 -5.06
CA THR A 48 -1.70 -17.27 -5.65
C THR A 48 -2.36 -17.71 -6.96
N ALA A 49 -3.48 -17.10 -7.37
CA ALA A 49 -4.35 -17.62 -8.42
C ALA A 49 -3.72 -17.69 -9.81
N ASP A 50 -2.74 -16.84 -10.09
CA ASP A 50 -2.07 -16.70 -11.39
C ASP A 50 -0.61 -17.16 -11.35
N ASP A 51 -0.15 -17.77 -10.25
CA ASP A 51 1.26 -18.17 -10.04
C ASP A 51 2.29 -17.00 -10.03
N HIS A 52 1.82 -15.75 -9.95
CA HIS A 52 2.65 -14.53 -9.81
C HIS A 52 2.72 -14.01 -8.37
N GLY A 53 2.42 -14.85 -7.38
CA GLY A 53 2.43 -14.46 -5.97
C GLY A 53 2.19 -15.60 -4.99
N GLY A 54 2.29 -15.27 -3.69
CA GLY A 54 1.96 -16.20 -2.62
C GLY A 54 2.61 -15.92 -1.26
N PRO A 55 2.28 -16.72 -0.23
CA PRO A 55 2.83 -16.59 1.11
C PRO A 55 4.22 -17.24 1.26
N PHE A 56 5.15 -16.57 1.96
CA PHE A 56 6.53 -17.02 2.19
C PHE A 56 7.03 -16.71 3.61
N ASN A 57 7.04 -17.73 4.47
CA ASN A 57 7.42 -17.57 5.87
C ASN A 57 8.89 -17.85 6.17
N THR A 58 9.39 -17.24 7.25
CA THR A 58 10.61 -17.63 7.95
C THR A 58 10.27 -17.88 9.42
N GLY A 59 10.71 -19.02 9.96
CA GLY A 59 10.53 -19.34 11.38
C GLY A 59 9.07 -19.55 11.76
N THR A 60 8.54 -18.69 12.63
CA THR A 60 7.20 -18.77 13.23
C THR A 60 6.14 -17.95 12.52
N GLY A 61 6.49 -17.38 11.35
CA GLY A 61 5.56 -16.64 10.51
C GLY A 61 4.35 -17.46 10.10
N THR A 62 3.19 -16.82 10.08
CA THR A 62 1.93 -17.36 9.57
C THR A 62 1.11 -16.27 8.90
N GLU A 63 0.54 -16.57 7.74
CA GLU A 63 -0.43 -15.76 7.01
C GLU A 63 -1.74 -16.52 6.81
N SER A 64 -2.86 -15.83 6.98
CA SER A 64 -4.19 -16.35 6.64
C SER A 64 -5.16 -15.20 6.40
N ALA A 65 -6.37 -15.48 5.92
CA ALA A 65 -7.47 -14.54 6.06
C ALA A 65 -7.98 -14.51 7.52
N SER A 66 -8.52 -13.38 7.95
CA SER A 66 -9.16 -13.19 9.26
C SER A 66 -10.43 -12.35 9.12
N THR A 67 -11.36 -12.54 10.05
CA THR A 67 -12.56 -11.70 10.23
C THR A 67 -12.47 -10.81 11.47
N ASP A 68 -11.30 -10.72 12.12
CA ASP A 68 -11.14 -9.97 13.37
C ASP A 68 -11.27 -8.46 13.13
N VAL A 69 -10.66 -7.97 12.04
CA VAL A 69 -10.80 -6.62 11.50
C VAL A 69 -10.73 -6.71 9.97
N ALA A 70 -11.42 -5.80 9.29
CA ALA A 70 -11.34 -5.63 7.83
C ALA A 70 -11.40 -4.13 7.51
N HIS A 71 -10.76 -3.70 6.42
CA HIS A 71 -10.83 -2.31 5.96
C HIS A 71 -12.10 -2.12 5.13
N THR A 72 -12.30 -2.97 4.14
CA THR A 72 -13.57 -3.14 3.44
C THR A 72 -14.13 -4.54 3.70
N GLY A 73 -15.38 -4.80 3.30
CA GLY A 73 -15.93 -6.14 3.35
C GLY A 73 -15.94 -6.81 4.73
N ARG A 74 -15.49 -8.07 4.77
CA ARG A 74 -15.53 -8.97 5.94
C ARG A 74 -14.17 -9.54 6.31
N TYR A 75 -13.26 -9.68 5.34
CA TYR A 75 -11.99 -10.35 5.53
C TYR A 75 -10.83 -9.38 5.34
N SER A 76 -9.71 -9.67 6.01
CA SER A 76 -8.41 -9.10 5.69
C SER A 76 -7.34 -10.19 5.80
N ALA A 77 -6.15 -9.98 5.25
CA ALA A 77 -5.01 -10.81 5.58
C ALA A 77 -4.51 -10.50 6.99
N VAL A 78 -4.23 -11.54 7.79
CA VAL A 78 -3.53 -11.44 9.07
C VAL A 78 -2.13 -12.00 8.94
N LEU A 79 -1.13 -11.20 9.33
CA LEU A 79 0.28 -11.59 9.33
C LEU A 79 0.76 -11.67 10.78
N THR A 80 1.21 -12.85 11.20
CA THR A 80 1.68 -13.08 12.58
C THR A 80 3.06 -13.70 12.63
N ILE A 81 3.93 -13.14 13.47
CA ILE A 81 5.19 -13.75 13.89
C ILE A 81 5.16 -13.92 15.42
N ARG A 82 5.82 -14.97 15.94
CA ARG A 82 5.81 -15.32 17.37
C ARG A 82 7.23 -15.48 17.91
N GLY A 83 7.50 -14.90 19.07
CA GLY A 83 8.76 -15.08 19.79
C GLY A 83 9.99 -14.54 19.06
N ALA A 84 9.86 -13.45 18.30
CA ALA A 84 11.01 -12.79 17.66
C ALA A 84 11.93 -12.18 18.74
N HIS A 85 13.06 -12.86 18.99
CA HIS A 85 14.05 -12.57 20.04
C HIS A 85 15.47 -12.84 19.54
N GLY A 86 15.97 -12.00 18.64
CA GLY A 86 17.31 -12.09 18.06
C GLY A 86 17.46 -13.11 16.93
N ALA A 87 16.36 -13.62 16.39
CA ALA A 87 16.35 -14.52 15.23
C ALA A 87 15.22 -14.14 14.28
N ALA A 88 15.56 -13.98 13.00
CA ALA A 88 14.65 -13.60 11.92
C ALA A 88 13.34 -14.42 11.92
N GLN A 89 12.20 -13.75 12.08
CA GLN A 89 10.85 -14.27 11.92
C GLN A 89 10.12 -13.44 10.87
N ALA A 90 9.50 -14.09 9.89
CA ALA A 90 8.84 -13.39 8.78
C ALA A 90 7.51 -14.05 8.42
N ALA A 91 6.46 -13.24 8.34
CA ALA A 91 5.22 -13.55 7.62
C ALA A 91 5.12 -12.58 6.43
N ARG A 92 5.08 -13.08 5.20
CA ARG A 92 5.18 -12.27 3.97
C ARG A 92 4.24 -12.82 2.92
N ILE A 93 3.49 -11.95 2.25
CA ILE A 93 2.75 -12.31 1.04
C ILE A 93 3.33 -11.48 -0.10
N PHE A 94 3.77 -12.17 -1.16
CA PHE A 94 4.46 -11.57 -2.29
C PHE A 94 3.57 -11.53 -3.55
N ARG A 95 3.86 -10.55 -4.39
CA ARG A 95 3.62 -10.55 -5.83
C ARG A 95 4.97 -10.43 -6.53
N TRP A 96 5.09 -10.99 -7.73
CA TRP A 96 6.28 -10.80 -8.56
C TRP A 96 5.95 -10.64 -10.03
N ASP A 97 6.77 -9.81 -10.66
CA ASP A 97 6.83 -9.60 -12.09
C ASP A 97 8.20 -10.02 -12.60
N THR A 98 8.21 -11.13 -13.32
CA THR A 98 9.38 -11.69 -13.99
C THR A 98 9.26 -11.60 -15.52
N GLU A 99 8.15 -11.07 -16.02
CA GLU A 99 7.80 -11.06 -17.46
C GLU A 99 7.50 -9.65 -17.99
N ASP A 100 7.79 -8.60 -17.20
CA ASP A 100 7.57 -7.18 -17.52
C ASP A 100 6.08 -6.84 -17.77
N GLU A 101 5.18 -7.54 -17.08
CA GLU A 101 3.73 -7.36 -17.26
C GLU A 101 3.21 -6.08 -16.59
N TRP A 102 3.90 -5.58 -15.58
CA TRP A 102 3.46 -4.42 -14.79
C TRP A 102 3.98 -3.09 -15.39
N GLY A 103 4.86 -3.16 -16.38
CA GLY A 103 5.58 -2.02 -16.94
C GLY A 103 6.72 -1.53 -16.04
N THR A 104 7.50 -0.57 -16.54
CA THR A 104 8.69 -0.05 -15.85
C THR A 104 8.37 0.65 -14.52
N ASP A 105 7.14 1.12 -14.37
CA ASP A 105 6.69 1.86 -13.20
C ASP A 105 5.23 1.54 -12.85
N ALA A 106 4.96 1.49 -11.54
CA ALA A 106 3.62 1.28 -11.01
C ALA A 106 3.48 1.85 -9.60
N TYR A 107 2.24 1.97 -9.15
CA TYR A 107 1.85 2.22 -7.77
C TYR A 107 1.55 0.90 -7.07
N TYR A 108 2.03 0.75 -5.84
CA TYR A 108 1.85 -0.41 -4.99
C TYR A 108 1.22 0.08 -3.70
N SER A 109 0.07 -0.46 -3.33
CA SER A 109 -0.69 -0.01 -2.17
C SER A 109 -1.21 -1.17 -1.35
N ALA A 110 -1.40 -0.90 -0.06
CA ALA A 110 -2.23 -1.71 0.82
C ALA A 110 -2.63 -0.89 2.05
N TRP A 111 -3.74 -1.29 2.67
CA TRP A 111 -4.15 -0.78 3.97
C TRP A 111 -3.55 -1.63 5.08
N PHE A 112 -2.96 -1.00 6.09
CA PHE A 112 -2.35 -1.65 7.24
C PHE A 112 -3.08 -1.31 8.53
N TYR A 113 -3.27 -2.30 9.40
CA TYR A 113 -3.82 -2.12 10.74
C TYR A 113 -2.90 -2.69 11.81
N PHE A 114 -2.57 -1.85 12.78
CA PHE A 114 -1.74 -2.20 13.93
C PHE A 114 -2.62 -2.28 15.20
N PRO A 115 -2.90 -3.47 15.75
CA PRO A 115 -3.82 -3.61 16.89
C PRO A 115 -3.28 -3.00 18.19
N GLN A 116 -1.96 -2.82 18.27
CA GLN A 116 -1.25 -2.28 19.41
C GLN A 116 0.10 -1.73 18.98
N ARG A 117 0.77 -1.06 19.91
CA ARG A 117 2.15 -0.64 19.77
C ARG A 117 3.12 -1.82 19.76
N TYR A 118 4.04 -1.79 18.82
CA TYR A 118 5.25 -2.62 18.82
C TYR A 118 6.50 -1.75 18.90
N ARG A 119 7.60 -2.37 19.35
CA ARG A 119 8.91 -1.75 19.52
C ARG A 119 10.00 -2.67 18.98
N PRO A 120 10.39 -2.54 17.70
CA PRO A 120 11.53 -3.29 17.19
C PRO A 120 12.81 -2.87 17.90
N ALA A 121 13.71 -3.83 18.13
CA ALA A 121 15.01 -3.55 18.71
C ALA A 121 15.94 -2.89 17.67
N VAL A 122 15.87 -3.35 16.42
CA VAL A 122 16.74 -2.87 15.34
C VAL A 122 15.91 -2.44 14.12
N TRP A 123 15.09 -3.33 13.56
CA TRP A 123 14.30 -3.07 12.36
C TRP A 123 13.01 -3.88 12.38
N TRP A 124 11.97 -3.40 11.71
CA TRP A 124 10.76 -4.17 11.42
C TRP A 124 10.21 -3.76 10.07
N ASN A 125 10.35 -4.64 9.09
CA ASN A 125 9.90 -4.45 7.74
C ASN A 125 8.43 -4.86 7.60
N ILE A 126 7.65 -4.02 6.92
CA ILE A 126 6.24 -4.28 6.67
C ILE A 126 5.84 -4.20 5.18
N PHE A 127 6.72 -3.67 4.34
CA PHE A 127 6.46 -3.43 2.92
C PHE A 127 7.81 -3.42 2.19
N GLN A 128 8.01 -4.32 1.23
CA GLN A 128 9.33 -4.53 0.65
C GLN A 128 9.29 -4.74 -0.86
N PHE A 129 10.30 -4.18 -1.52
CA PHE A 129 10.68 -4.48 -2.89
C PHE A 129 12.00 -5.27 -2.90
N LYS A 130 12.02 -6.32 -3.71
CA LYS A 130 13.19 -7.16 -3.97
C LYS A 130 13.35 -7.37 -5.47
N SER A 131 14.52 -7.79 -5.88
CA SER A 131 14.79 -8.27 -7.24
C SER A 131 15.80 -9.41 -7.15
N GLU A 132 15.85 -10.28 -8.14
CA GLU A 132 16.82 -11.36 -8.20
C GLU A 132 17.95 -10.95 -9.14
N PRO A 133 19.18 -10.69 -8.64
CA PRO A 133 20.31 -10.39 -9.50
C PRO A 133 20.54 -11.48 -10.54
N ASP A 134 21.06 -11.12 -11.72
CA ASP A 134 21.34 -12.09 -12.78
C ASP A 134 22.21 -13.27 -12.29
N GLY A 135 21.69 -14.49 -12.47
CA GLY A 135 22.38 -15.72 -12.06
C GLY A 135 22.34 -16.00 -10.55
N ALA A 136 21.62 -15.21 -9.76
CA ALA A 136 21.29 -15.56 -8.39
C ALA A 136 20.27 -16.72 -8.35
N SER A 137 20.10 -17.27 -7.15
CA SER A 137 19.08 -18.31 -6.87
C SER A 137 18.03 -17.82 -5.88
N GLN A 138 18.14 -16.56 -5.46
CA GLN A 138 17.32 -15.92 -4.45
C GLN A 138 17.24 -14.43 -4.72
N SER A 139 16.06 -13.86 -4.53
CA SER A 139 15.87 -12.42 -4.56
C SER A 139 16.53 -11.74 -3.37
N GLU A 140 17.08 -10.55 -3.60
CA GLU A 140 17.72 -9.70 -2.61
C GLU A 140 16.86 -8.45 -2.33
N PRO A 141 16.78 -7.99 -1.07
CA PRO A 141 16.04 -6.78 -0.75
C PRO A 141 16.69 -5.56 -1.40
N ALA A 142 15.89 -4.74 -2.07
CA ALA A 142 16.35 -3.49 -2.65
C ALA A 142 15.88 -2.29 -1.81
N TRP A 143 14.57 -2.23 -1.54
CA TRP A 143 13.95 -1.14 -0.79
C TRP A 143 12.92 -1.69 0.18
N SER A 144 12.80 -1.07 1.36
CA SER A 144 11.81 -1.47 2.37
C SER A 144 11.28 -0.28 3.16
N ILE A 145 9.99 -0.34 3.48
CA ILE A 145 9.37 0.56 4.44
C ILE A 145 9.32 -0.17 5.77
N ASN A 146 10.03 0.39 6.73
CA ASN A 146 10.20 -0.17 8.06
C ASN A 146 9.48 0.68 9.10
N VAL A 147 9.19 0.07 10.25
CA VAL A 147 8.60 0.73 11.41
C VAL A 147 9.68 0.93 12.48
N GLY A 148 9.72 2.13 13.04
CA GLY A 148 10.49 2.45 14.25
C GLY A 148 9.62 3.13 15.30
N ASN A 149 10.21 3.55 16.41
CA ASN A 149 9.51 4.35 17.43
C ASN A 149 10.20 5.70 17.65
N ARG A 150 9.39 6.75 17.81
CA ARG A 150 9.82 8.04 18.32
C ARG A 150 10.35 7.91 19.75
N GLY A 151 11.09 8.90 20.24
CA GLY A 151 11.47 8.98 21.66
C GLY A 151 10.28 9.00 22.62
N SER A 152 9.12 9.49 22.17
CA SER A 152 7.83 9.46 22.87
C SER A 152 7.08 8.12 22.75
N GLY A 153 7.60 7.19 21.96
CA GLY A 153 7.13 5.83 21.81
C GLY A 153 6.11 5.58 20.70
N GLN A 154 5.57 6.61 20.05
CA GLN A 154 4.71 6.45 18.85
C GLN A 154 5.49 5.70 17.77
N MET A 155 4.80 4.81 17.06
CA MET A 155 5.37 4.16 15.88
C MET A 155 5.45 5.16 14.73
N TYR A 156 6.42 5.03 13.84
CA TYR A 156 6.54 5.83 12.62
C TYR A 156 7.22 5.00 11.52
N LEU A 157 7.00 5.39 10.26
CA LEU A 157 7.67 4.77 9.12
C LEU A 157 9.04 5.42 8.86
N TYR A 158 10.01 4.60 8.47
CA TYR A 158 11.23 5.03 7.78
C TYR A 158 11.48 4.18 6.54
N LEU A 159 12.09 4.78 5.51
CA LEU A 159 12.45 4.08 4.29
C LEU A 159 13.90 3.61 4.38
N TRP A 160 14.17 2.39 3.96
CA TRP A 160 15.50 1.77 3.93
C TRP A 160 15.86 1.37 2.51
N ASP A 161 16.97 1.91 2.03
CA ASP A 161 17.69 1.51 0.83
C ASP A 161 18.69 0.42 1.23
N ALA A 162 18.41 -0.81 0.84
CA ALA A 162 19.29 -1.95 1.11
C ALA A 162 20.43 -2.07 0.10
N ILE A 163 20.34 -1.41 -1.05
CA ILE A 163 21.41 -1.38 -2.07
C ILE A 163 22.59 -0.55 -1.56
N THR A 164 22.30 0.62 -0.96
CA THR A 164 23.32 1.55 -0.46
C THR A 164 23.46 1.57 1.07
N GLU A 165 22.66 0.77 1.77
CA GLU A 165 22.58 0.71 3.23
C GLU A 165 22.24 2.08 3.86
N HIS A 166 21.26 2.78 3.30
CA HIS A 166 20.87 4.12 3.73
C HIS A 166 19.43 4.21 4.26
N SER A 167 19.26 4.90 5.39
CA SER A 167 17.95 5.15 6.01
C SER A 167 17.45 6.56 5.76
N PHE A 168 16.20 6.69 5.30
CA PHE A 168 15.49 7.96 5.20
C PHE A 168 14.42 8.05 6.29
N GLY A 169 14.65 8.94 7.26
CA GLY A 169 13.67 9.28 8.29
C GLY A 169 12.66 10.32 7.84
N GLN A 170 11.62 10.54 8.64
CA GLN A 170 10.65 11.63 8.48
C GLN A 170 10.10 12.03 9.85
N THR A 171 9.55 13.25 10.01
CA THR A 171 8.88 13.75 11.23
C THR A 171 7.42 14.18 11.02
N MET A 172 6.89 13.90 9.84
CA MET A 172 5.62 14.36 9.33
C MET A 172 4.41 13.57 9.84
N ALA A 173 4.56 12.25 10.00
CA ALA A 173 3.48 11.35 10.37
C ALA A 173 3.96 10.29 11.35
N ASP A 174 3.04 9.85 12.19
CA ASP A 174 3.18 8.65 13.03
C ASP A 174 2.22 7.58 12.52
N LEU A 175 2.49 6.32 12.85
CA LEU A 175 1.57 5.21 12.64
C LEU A 175 0.61 5.09 13.83
N PRO A 176 -0.71 5.29 13.61
CA PRO A 176 -1.69 5.10 14.66
C PRO A 176 -1.86 3.63 15.02
N GLU A 177 -2.19 3.40 16.29
CA GLU A 177 -2.70 2.11 16.75
C GLU A 177 -4.22 2.07 16.52
N LYS A 178 -4.74 0.88 16.19
CA LYS A 178 -6.16 0.56 16.04
C LYS A 178 -6.89 1.38 14.97
N LYS A 179 -6.18 1.77 13.91
CA LYS A 179 -6.72 2.45 12.74
C LYS A 179 -6.07 1.88 11.49
N TRP A 180 -6.86 1.82 10.43
CA TRP A 180 -6.36 1.54 9.09
C TRP A 180 -5.53 2.73 8.59
N VAL A 181 -4.40 2.41 7.95
CA VAL A 181 -3.45 3.35 7.38
C VAL A 181 -3.21 2.93 5.94
N HIS A 182 -3.43 3.83 5.00
CA HIS A 182 -3.13 3.56 3.60
C HIS A 182 -1.66 3.83 3.33
N LEU A 183 -0.91 2.80 2.92
CA LEU A 183 0.45 2.94 2.43
C LEU A 183 0.46 2.75 0.93
N GLU A 184 1.08 3.68 0.23
CA GLU A 184 1.17 3.68 -1.22
C GLU A 184 2.62 4.04 -1.61
N ALA A 185 3.18 3.32 -2.57
CA ALA A 185 4.50 3.59 -3.11
C ALA A 185 4.43 3.62 -4.64
N TYR A 186 4.92 4.70 -5.24
CA TYR A 186 5.22 4.77 -6.67
C TYR A 186 6.65 4.30 -6.85
N TYR A 187 6.87 3.36 -7.76
CA TYR A 187 8.14 2.68 -7.91
C TYR A 187 8.50 2.59 -9.39
N VAL A 188 9.62 3.20 -9.77
CA VAL A 188 10.21 3.09 -11.11
C VAL A 188 11.37 2.12 -11.01
N ARG A 189 11.26 0.97 -11.70
CA ARG A 189 12.29 -0.07 -11.77
C ARG A 189 13.47 0.41 -12.61
N ALA A 190 14.67 0.34 -12.04
CA ALA A 190 15.91 0.67 -12.72
C ALA A 190 17.09 -0.04 -12.05
N VAL A 191 17.96 -0.62 -12.88
CA VAL A 191 19.22 -1.24 -12.46
C VAL A 191 20.36 -0.23 -12.30
N ASP A 192 20.10 1.04 -12.61
CA ASP A 192 21.03 2.16 -12.53
C ASP A 192 20.38 3.37 -11.84
N SER A 193 20.96 4.56 -11.99
CA SER A 193 20.45 5.78 -11.34
C SER A 193 19.25 6.43 -12.03
N GLU A 194 18.46 5.72 -12.84
CA GLU A 194 17.22 6.26 -13.44
C GLU A 194 15.96 5.93 -12.63
N GLY A 195 16.10 5.17 -11.54
CA GLY A 195 14.98 4.75 -10.70
C GLY A 195 14.47 5.85 -9.76
N ARG A 196 13.29 5.56 -9.20
CA ARG A 196 12.57 6.43 -8.28
C ARG A 196 11.70 5.63 -7.34
N ILE A 197 11.64 6.08 -6.09
CA ILE A 197 10.65 5.62 -5.11
C ILE A 197 10.02 6.83 -4.42
N THR A 198 8.70 6.92 -4.52
CA THR A 198 7.90 7.92 -3.79
C THR A 198 6.93 7.18 -2.89
N VAL A 199 6.81 7.60 -1.63
CA VAL A 199 5.97 6.90 -0.64
C VAL A 199 5.03 7.88 0.03
N TRP A 200 3.79 7.44 0.22
CA TRP A 200 2.74 8.16 0.93
C TRP A 200 2.20 7.34 2.10
N GLN A 201 1.83 8.03 3.16
CA GLN A 201 1.00 7.50 4.24
C GLN A 201 -0.28 8.35 4.29
N ASP A 202 -1.44 7.71 4.19
CA ASP A 202 -2.75 8.38 4.20
C ASP A 202 -2.81 9.56 3.21
N GLY A 203 -2.25 9.34 2.02
CA GLY A 203 -2.21 10.33 0.94
C GLY A 203 -1.17 11.44 1.12
N ARG A 204 -0.49 11.52 2.28
CA ARG A 204 0.58 12.49 2.55
C ARG A 204 1.94 11.92 2.16
N GLN A 205 2.66 12.63 1.28
CA GLN A 205 3.98 12.21 0.82
C GLN A 205 4.99 12.24 1.96
N LEU A 206 5.66 11.12 2.19
CA LEU A 206 6.73 10.98 3.17
C LEU A 206 8.11 11.16 2.54
N TRP A 207 8.33 10.53 1.39
CA TRP A 207 9.59 10.59 0.64
C TRP A 207 9.32 10.66 -0.86
N ASP A 208 10.26 11.27 -1.58
CA ASP A 208 10.40 11.19 -3.02
C ASP A 208 11.89 11.12 -3.35
N VAL A 209 12.39 9.90 -3.53
CA VAL A 209 13.80 9.62 -3.78
C VAL A 209 13.95 9.32 -5.26
N GLN A 210 14.74 10.14 -5.95
CA GLN A 210 14.92 10.09 -7.40
C GLN A 210 16.40 9.88 -7.72
N ASN A 211 16.67 9.43 -8.93
CA ASN A 211 18.01 9.17 -9.45
C ASN A 211 18.76 8.10 -8.66
N VAL A 212 18.06 7.01 -8.33
CA VAL A 212 18.57 5.91 -7.50
C VAL A 212 18.37 4.58 -8.20
N GLN A 213 19.24 3.61 -7.87
CA GLN A 213 18.99 2.22 -8.23
C GLN A 213 17.83 1.69 -7.41
N THR A 214 16.87 1.03 -8.07
CA THR A 214 15.70 0.45 -7.42
C THR A 214 15.69 -1.07 -7.54
N THR A 215 16.28 -1.66 -8.58
CA THR A 215 16.41 -3.11 -8.72
C THR A 215 17.83 -3.54 -9.05
N PHE A 216 18.15 -4.81 -8.83
CA PHE A 216 19.40 -5.46 -9.21
C PHE A 216 19.34 -6.07 -10.62
N ALA A 217 18.15 -6.35 -11.12
CA ALA A 217 17.87 -6.89 -12.45
C ALA A 217 16.48 -6.42 -12.93
N ASP A 218 16.09 -6.83 -14.14
CA ASP A 218 14.78 -6.51 -14.75
C ASP A 218 13.67 -7.45 -14.24
N ASN A 219 13.53 -7.52 -12.93
CA ASN A 219 12.45 -8.21 -12.24
C ASN A 219 12.13 -7.52 -10.92
N LEU A 220 10.91 -7.75 -10.43
CA LEU A 220 10.48 -7.14 -9.19
C LEU A 220 9.62 -8.10 -8.38
N PHE A 221 9.89 -8.14 -7.08
CA PHE A 221 9.06 -8.79 -6.09
C PHE A 221 8.60 -7.73 -5.12
N TRP A 222 7.31 -7.58 -4.96
CA TRP A 222 6.70 -6.72 -3.96
C TRP A 222 6.06 -7.58 -2.87
N SER A 223 6.17 -7.17 -1.61
CA SER A 223 5.43 -7.82 -0.52
C SER A 223 4.89 -6.85 0.50
N VAL A 224 3.76 -7.25 1.06
CA VAL A 224 3.28 -6.83 2.37
C VAL A 224 3.70 -7.88 3.39
N ASN A 225 4.24 -7.44 4.53
CA ASN A 225 4.88 -8.36 5.44
C ASN A 225 4.89 -7.93 6.91
N SER A 226 5.35 -8.83 7.77
CA SER A 226 5.85 -8.54 9.12
C SER A 226 7.13 -9.33 9.30
N TYR A 227 8.26 -8.65 9.14
CA TYR A 227 9.58 -9.27 9.17
C TYR A 227 10.53 -8.51 10.11
N THR A 228 11.09 -9.20 11.10
CA THR A 228 12.03 -8.65 12.09
C THR A 228 12.80 -9.79 12.77
N ASP A 229 13.88 -9.48 13.47
CA ASP A 229 14.63 -10.39 14.31
C ASP A 229 14.28 -10.26 15.80
N ASP A 230 13.95 -9.06 16.28
CA ASP A 230 13.67 -8.76 17.68
C ASP A 230 12.69 -7.58 17.82
N ILE A 231 11.60 -7.82 18.55
CA ILE A 231 10.50 -6.86 18.73
C ILE A 231 9.78 -7.09 20.06
N THR A 232 9.26 -6.01 20.66
CA THR A 232 8.47 -6.07 21.89
C THR A 232 7.07 -5.48 21.69
N PRO A 233 5.98 -6.19 22.06
CA PRO A 233 5.96 -7.61 22.43
C PRO A 233 6.44 -8.50 21.28
N SER A 234 7.02 -9.66 21.59
CA SER A 234 7.68 -10.54 20.60
C SER A 234 6.73 -11.40 19.78
N THR A 235 5.45 -11.35 20.10
CA THR A 235 4.39 -11.78 19.20
C THR A 235 3.81 -10.55 18.54
N VAL A 236 3.91 -10.50 17.22
CA VAL A 236 3.40 -9.40 16.40
C VAL A 236 2.30 -9.96 15.52
N THR A 237 1.15 -9.31 15.57
CA THR A 237 0.07 -9.51 14.63
C THR A 237 -0.30 -8.16 14.04
N ILE A 238 -0.32 -8.09 12.70
CA ILE A 238 -0.83 -6.97 11.93
C ILE A 238 -1.84 -7.49 10.90
N TYR A 239 -2.67 -6.59 10.39
CA TYR A 239 -3.62 -6.91 9.33
C TYR A 239 -3.34 -6.06 8.11
N VAL A 240 -3.54 -6.65 6.95
CA VAL A 240 -3.34 -6.03 5.64
C VAL A 240 -4.58 -6.26 4.81
N ASP A 241 -5.05 -5.23 4.12
CA ASP A 241 -6.25 -5.31 3.32
C ASP A 241 -6.19 -4.40 2.09
N ASP A 242 -7.10 -4.64 1.15
CA ASP A 242 -7.25 -3.87 -0.10
C ASP A 242 -5.91 -3.56 -0.78
N ALA A 243 -5.13 -4.62 -1.01
CA ALA A 243 -3.83 -4.52 -1.66
C ALA A 243 -4.02 -4.33 -3.17
N ALA A 244 -3.22 -3.47 -3.79
CA ALA A 244 -3.30 -3.24 -5.24
C ALA A 244 -1.95 -2.86 -5.87
N ILE A 245 -1.86 -3.17 -7.16
CA ILE A 245 -0.85 -2.65 -8.08
C ILE A 245 -1.61 -1.92 -9.19
N THR A 246 -1.26 -0.66 -9.44
CA THR A 246 -1.98 0.19 -10.40
C THR A 246 -1.05 1.06 -11.23
N HIS A 247 -1.48 1.48 -12.42
CA HIS A 247 -0.77 2.44 -13.26
C HIS A 247 -0.97 3.89 -12.80
N THR A 248 -2.07 4.17 -12.10
CA THR A 248 -2.38 5.50 -11.58
C THR A 248 -2.50 5.48 -10.06
N ARG A 249 -2.19 6.63 -9.45
CA ARG A 249 -2.25 6.79 -8.00
C ARG A 249 -3.68 6.61 -7.50
N GLN A 250 -3.90 5.70 -6.56
CA GLN A 250 -5.23 5.47 -5.97
C GLN A 250 -5.60 6.58 -5.00
N SER A 251 -4.64 6.99 -4.15
CA SER A 251 -4.94 7.78 -2.92
C SER A 251 -5.90 7.03 -1.96
N PRO A 252 -5.92 7.37 -0.65
CA PRO A 252 -6.82 6.72 0.31
C PRO A 252 -8.31 7.03 0.06
#